data_AF-A0A914TB99-F1
#
_entry.id   AF-A0A914TB99-F1
#
_cell.length_a   1.000
_cell.length_b   1.000
_cell.length_c   1.000
_cell.angle_alpha   90.00
_cell.angle_beta   90.00
_cell.angle_gamma   90.00
#
_symmetry.space_group_name_H-M   'P 1'
#
loop_
_entity.id
_entity.type
_entity.pdbx_description
1 polymer ?
#
loop_
_entity_poly.entity_id
_entity_poly.type
_entity_poly.pdbx_seq_one_letter_code
_entity_poly.pdbx_strand_id
1 'polypeptide(L)'
;MSGSALAPWAQGDFVLKTSSMLAEEIGCSNSSNVKECLKGKTVEEIKKAAAKVSKNVVKTEGVNIADFHPRVDGEFLHGLTVEEAFKRAPKIEHFMGICSQENIPTENHEVFRSYLKISVVNIPFEEGVAQFGVEDLYRDE
;
A
#
# COMPACT_ATOMS: atom_id res chain seq x y z
N MET A 1 -0.03 13.71 0.86
CA MET A 1 0.79 14.18 -0.28
C MET A 1 1.61 12.98 -0.77
N SER A 2 1.74 12.82 -2.08
CA SER A 2 2.46 11.71 -2.76
C SER A 2 1.94 10.30 -2.42
N GLY A 3 0.66 10.19 -2.08
CA GLY A 3 0.03 8.92 -1.72
C GLY A 3 -1.47 9.04 -1.68
N SER A 4 -2.14 7.98 -2.08
CA SER A 4 -3.60 7.84 -2.09
C SER A 4 -3.96 6.40 -1.73
N ALA A 5 -5.09 6.19 -1.06
CA ALA A 5 -5.64 4.85 -0.85
C ALA A 5 -6.02 4.15 -2.17
N LEU A 6 -6.14 4.89 -3.27
CA LEU A 6 -6.35 4.37 -4.62
C LEU A 6 -5.03 3.99 -5.33
N ALA A 7 -3.87 4.23 -4.72
CA ALA A 7 -2.61 3.86 -5.33
C ALA A 7 -2.47 2.32 -5.39
N PRO A 8 -1.87 1.76 -6.46
CA PRO A 8 -1.76 0.32 -6.64
C PRO A 8 -0.91 -0.36 -5.57
N TRP A 9 -0.06 0.40 -4.88
CA TRP A 9 0.77 -0.06 -3.77
C TRP A 9 0.13 0.11 -2.39
N ALA A 10 -0.99 0.83 -2.29
CA ALA A 10 -1.62 1.14 -1.00
C ALA A 10 -2.46 -0.01 -0.46
N GLN A 11 -2.91 -0.91 -1.34
CA GLN A 11 -3.73 -2.07 -1.01
C GLN A 11 -3.37 -3.26 -1.91
N GLY A 12 -3.69 -4.46 -1.45
CA GLY A 12 -3.55 -5.67 -2.24
C GLY A 12 -3.84 -6.93 -1.43
N ASP A 13 -3.91 -8.07 -2.10
CA ASP A 13 -3.99 -9.37 -1.44
C ASP A 13 -2.60 -9.96 -1.13
N PHE A 14 -1.55 -9.28 -1.56
CA PHE A 14 -0.17 -9.72 -1.34
C PHE A 14 0.17 -9.87 0.14
N VAL A 15 -0.43 -9.03 0.99
CA VAL A 15 -0.29 -9.13 2.44
C VAL A 15 -0.74 -10.49 3.00
N LEU A 16 -1.67 -11.20 2.36
CA LEU A 16 -2.05 -12.56 2.77
C LEU A 16 -0.89 -13.54 2.57
N LYS A 17 -0.23 -13.44 1.41
CA LYS A 17 0.93 -14.28 1.07
C LYS A 17 2.09 -13.98 2.02
N THR A 18 2.43 -12.70 2.20
CA THR A 18 3.55 -12.32 3.09
C THR A 18 3.26 -12.64 4.56
N SER A 19 2.00 -12.53 5.00
CA SER A 19 1.59 -12.94 6.36
C SER A 19 1.69 -14.45 6.57
N SER A 20 1.33 -15.26 5.57
CA SER A 20 1.51 -16.71 5.62
C SER A 20 3.00 -17.09 5.68
N MET A 21 3.84 -16.47 4.85
CA MET A 21 5.29 -16.68 4.88
C MET A 21 5.90 -16.26 6.24
N LEU A 22 5.41 -15.18 6.84
CA LEU A 22 5.80 -14.76 8.19
C LEU A 22 5.42 -15.80 9.23
N ALA A 23 4.19 -16.33 9.17
CA ALA A 23 3.73 -17.37 10.08
C ALA A 23 4.55 -18.65 9.95
N GLU A 24 4.95 -19.04 8.74
CA GLU A 24 5.88 -20.16 8.52
C GLU A 24 7.25 -19.91 9.12
N GLU A 25 7.85 -18.74 8.82
CA GLU A 25 9.19 -18.38 9.28
C GLU A 25 9.30 -18.35 10.81
N ILE A 26 8.25 -17.91 11.50
CA ILE A 26 8.23 -17.81 12.97
C ILE A 26 7.70 -19.09 13.66
N GLY A 27 7.41 -20.13 12.88
CA GLY A 27 6.95 -21.43 13.36
C GLY A 27 5.50 -21.48 13.83
N CYS A 28 4.65 -20.55 13.37
CA CYS A 28 3.24 -20.47 13.72
C CYS A 28 2.30 -21.10 12.68
N SER A 29 2.77 -21.46 11.48
CA SER A 29 1.92 -22.00 10.40
C SER A 29 1.20 -23.31 10.74
N ASN A 30 1.82 -24.16 11.56
CA ASN A 30 1.24 -25.43 12.00
C ASN A 30 0.41 -25.32 13.30
N SER A 31 0.21 -24.10 13.82
CA SER A 31 -0.59 -23.91 15.02
C SER A 31 -2.08 -24.09 14.70
N SER A 32 -2.82 -24.75 15.61
CA SER A 32 -4.28 -24.79 15.57
C SER A 32 -4.91 -23.40 15.66
N ASN A 33 -4.16 -22.41 16.18
CA ASN A 33 -4.55 -21.00 16.19
C ASN A 33 -3.33 -20.11 15.90
N VAL A 34 -3.10 -19.85 14.61
CA VAL A 34 -2.01 -19.00 14.11
C VAL A 34 -2.01 -17.61 14.78
N LYS A 35 -3.18 -17.02 15.02
CA LYS A 35 -3.31 -15.67 15.61
C LYS A 35 -2.83 -15.64 17.06
N GLU A 36 -3.22 -16.61 17.87
CA GLU A 36 -2.73 -16.76 19.24
C GLU A 36 -1.21 -17.00 19.26
N CYS A 37 -0.71 -17.87 18.38
CA CYS A 37 0.71 -18.13 18.26
C CYS A 37 1.52 -16.86 17.97
N LEU A 38 1.08 -16.07 16.98
CA LEU A 38 1.73 -14.81 16.61
C LEU A 38 1.70 -13.79 17.75
N LYS A 39 0.58 -13.69 18.49
CA LYS A 39 0.46 -12.81 19.67
C LYS A 39 1.41 -13.21 20.81
N GLY A 40 1.78 -14.47 20.90
CA GLY A 40 2.76 -14.97 21.87
C GLY A 40 4.21 -14.67 21.51
N LYS A 41 4.48 -14.18 20.28
CA LYS A 41 5.84 -13.83 19.84
C LYS A 41 6.20 -12.43 20.26
N THR A 42 7.49 -12.23 20.51
CA THR A 42 8.04 -10.91 20.77
C THR A 42 8.12 -10.08 19.49
N VAL A 43 8.11 -8.75 19.65
CA VAL A 43 8.28 -7.81 18.53
C VAL A 43 9.58 -8.08 17.77
N GLU A 44 10.67 -8.43 18.46
CA GLU A 44 11.97 -8.67 17.81
C GLU A 44 11.99 -9.97 16.99
N GLU A 45 11.31 -11.02 17.44
CA GLU A 45 11.12 -12.23 16.63
C GLU A 45 10.32 -11.93 15.36
N ILE A 46 9.23 -11.15 15.49
CA ILE A 46 8.39 -10.75 14.34
C ILE A 46 9.20 -9.90 13.36
N LYS A 47 9.95 -8.89 13.84
CA LYS A 47 10.81 -8.05 12.99
C LYS A 47 11.87 -8.87 12.26
N LYS A 48 12.54 -9.79 12.96
CA LYS A 48 13.57 -10.65 12.38
C LYS A 48 12.99 -11.56 11.30
N ALA A 49 11.83 -12.16 11.55
CA ALA A 49 11.14 -12.99 10.58
C ALA A 49 10.67 -12.17 9.37
N ALA A 50 10.05 -11.00 9.60
CA ALA A 50 9.60 -10.10 8.55
C ALA A 50 10.75 -9.64 7.64
N ALA A 51 11.92 -9.30 8.21
CA ALA A 51 13.10 -8.93 7.45
C ALA A 51 13.63 -10.08 6.58
N LYS A 52 13.47 -11.34 7.01
CA LYS A 52 13.84 -12.51 6.22
C LYS A 52 12.82 -12.80 5.12
N VAL A 53 11.53 -12.71 5.43
CA VAL A 53 10.45 -12.84 4.45
C VAL A 53 10.61 -11.80 3.34
N SER A 54 10.82 -10.54 3.68
CA SER A 54 10.96 -9.43 2.72
C SER A 54 12.06 -9.65 1.67
N LYS A 55 13.12 -10.41 2.01
CA LYS A 55 14.20 -10.76 1.07
C LYS A 55 13.81 -11.85 0.06
N ASN A 56 12.85 -12.69 0.43
CA ASN A 56 12.41 -13.85 -0.36
C ASN A 56 11.15 -13.56 -1.17
N VAL A 57 10.57 -12.38 -0.96
CA VAL A 57 9.33 -11.96 -1.59
C VAL A 57 9.66 -11.27 -2.92
N VAL A 58 9.21 -11.87 -4.02
CA VAL A 58 9.33 -11.27 -5.36
C VAL A 58 8.37 -10.10 -5.45
N LYS A 59 8.91 -8.88 -5.47
CA LYS A 59 8.15 -7.64 -5.66
C LYS A 59 8.02 -7.39 -7.17
N THR A 60 6.80 -7.22 -7.66
CA THR A 60 6.56 -6.69 -9.01
C THR A 60 7.09 -5.27 -9.07
N GLU A 61 7.82 -4.94 -10.13
CA GLU A 61 8.44 -3.62 -10.33
C GLU A 61 7.41 -2.50 -10.11
N GLY A 62 7.60 -1.72 -9.04
CA GLY A 62 6.83 -0.50 -8.77
C GLY A 62 5.45 -0.66 -8.09
N VAL A 63 4.89 -1.88 -7.97
CA VAL A 63 3.54 -2.06 -7.43
C VAL A 63 3.54 -2.52 -5.97
N ASN A 64 4.51 -3.35 -5.57
CA ASN A 64 4.55 -3.93 -4.23
C ASN A 64 5.71 -3.36 -3.40
N ILE A 65 5.62 -2.08 -3.03
CA ILE A 65 6.70 -1.38 -2.31
C ILE A 65 6.80 -1.82 -0.84
N ALA A 66 5.68 -2.25 -0.24
CA ALA A 66 5.62 -2.68 1.16
C ALA A 66 5.17 -4.15 1.25
N ASP A 67 5.85 -4.92 2.10
CA ASP A 67 5.52 -6.34 2.33
C ASP A 67 4.24 -6.52 3.16
N PHE A 68 3.92 -5.52 3.98
CA PHE A 68 2.72 -5.47 4.83
C PHE A 68 2.02 -4.12 4.63
N HIS A 69 1.10 -4.07 3.66
CA HIS A 69 0.22 -2.92 3.43
C HIS A 69 -1.17 -3.16 4.02
N PRO A 70 -2.00 -2.12 4.20
CA PRO A 70 -3.40 -2.28 4.57
C PRO A 70 -4.15 -3.24 3.63
N ARG A 71 -5.18 -3.88 4.16
CA ARG A 71 -6.11 -4.72 3.42
C ARG A 71 -7.54 -4.29 3.72
N VAL A 72 -8.38 -4.28 2.69
CA VAL A 72 -9.83 -4.17 2.88
C VAL A 72 -10.33 -5.50 3.42
N ASP A 73 -10.59 -5.55 4.73
CA ASP A 73 -11.02 -6.75 5.45
C ASP A 73 -12.54 -6.88 5.59
N GLY A 74 -13.29 -5.90 5.08
CA GLY A 74 -14.74 -5.81 5.21
C GLY A 74 -15.21 -5.26 6.55
N GLU A 75 -14.33 -5.10 7.55
CA GLU A 75 -14.66 -4.51 8.84
C GLU A 75 -14.42 -3.00 8.80
N PHE A 76 -13.22 -2.56 8.41
CA PHE A 76 -12.85 -1.14 8.49
C PHE A 76 -13.69 -0.23 7.57
N LEU A 77 -14.02 -0.70 6.37
CA LEU A 77 -14.85 0.02 5.39
C LEU A 77 -16.32 -0.45 5.39
N HIS A 78 -16.75 -1.19 6.42
CA HIS A 78 -18.13 -1.68 6.54
C HIS A 78 -18.64 -2.43 5.29
N GLY A 79 -17.82 -3.33 4.76
CA GLY A 79 -18.12 -4.13 3.57
C GLY A 79 -18.01 -3.38 2.23
N LEU A 80 -17.59 -2.12 2.22
CA LEU A 80 -17.39 -1.34 1.00
C LEU A 80 -16.01 -1.56 0.39
N THR A 81 -15.93 -1.43 -0.93
CA THR A 81 -14.62 -1.23 -1.58
C THR A 81 -14.06 0.16 -1.29
N VAL A 82 -12.77 0.37 -1.54
CA VAL A 82 -12.14 1.70 -1.38
C VAL A 82 -12.87 2.73 -2.25
N GLU A 83 -13.17 2.39 -3.50
CA GLU A 83 -13.85 3.27 -4.47
C GLU A 83 -15.27 3.63 -4.00
N GLU A 84 -16.02 2.67 -3.48
CA GLU A 84 -17.35 2.91 -2.91
C GLU A 84 -17.30 3.79 -1.67
N ALA A 85 -16.33 3.54 -0.78
CA ALA A 85 -16.11 4.35 0.40
C ALA A 85 -15.78 5.80 0.00
N PHE A 86 -14.94 6.02 -1.02
CA PHE A 86 -14.64 7.36 -1.53
C PHE A 86 -15.87 8.07 -2.10
N LYS A 87 -16.75 7.36 -2.81
CA LYS A 87 -17.99 7.93 -3.36
C LYS A 87 -18.97 8.36 -2.27
N ARG A 88 -19.04 7.59 -1.18
CA ARG A 88 -19.94 7.83 -0.04
C ARG A 88 -19.36 8.75 1.02
N ALA A 89 -18.05 8.97 1.02
CA ALA A 89 -17.37 9.78 2.00
C ALA A 89 -17.96 11.20 2.04
N PRO A 90 -18.08 11.79 3.24
CA PRO A 90 -18.48 13.19 3.36
C PRO A 90 -17.53 14.07 2.56
N LYS A 91 -18.07 15.09 1.89
CA LYS A 91 -17.26 16.06 1.17
C LYS A 91 -16.53 16.93 2.18
N ILE A 92 -15.24 16.66 2.35
CA ILE A 92 -14.33 17.43 3.20
C ILE A 92 -13.31 18.08 2.26
N GLU A 93 -13.00 19.35 2.51
CA GLU A 93 -11.94 20.03 1.78
C GLU A 93 -10.62 19.30 2.01
N HIS A 94 -9.98 18.87 0.93
CA HIS A 94 -8.78 18.04 0.98
C HIS A 94 -7.72 18.55 0.02
N PHE A 95 -6.52 18.76 0.54
CA PHE A 95 -5.36 19.16 -0.25
C PHE A 95 -4.56 17.91 -0.63
N MET A 96 -4.52 17.63 -1.93
CA MET A 96 -3.67 16.61 -2.51
C MET A 96 -2.56 17.26 -3.33
N GLY A 97 -1.46 16.52 -3.48
CA GLY A 97 -0.33 16.95 -4.27
C GLY A 97 0.62 15.80 -4.49
N ILE A 98 1.36 15.87 -5.59
CA ILE A 98 2.44 14.95 -5.96
C ILE A 98 3.71 15.78 -6.18
N CYS A 99 4.87 15.15 -6.06
CA CYS A 99 6.14 15.72 -6.49
C CYS A 99 6.26 15.54 -8.00
N SER A 100 6.97 16.47 -8.67
CA SER A 100 7.20 16.37 -10.12
C SER A 100 8.01 15.13 -10.52
N GLN A 101 8.72 14.51 -9.58
CA GLN A 101 9.56 13.34 -9.79
C GLN A 101 9.45 12.37 -8.59
N GLU A 102 8.44 11.52 -8.58
CA GLU A 102 8.19 10.51 -7.52
C GLU A 102 9.12 9.28 -7.63
N ASN A 103 9.63 9.00 -8.84
CA ASN A 103 10.43 7.79 -9.13
C ASN A 103 11.94 7.96 -8.90
N ILE A 104 12.40 9.04 -8.25
CA ILE A 104 13.83 9.21 -7.97
C ILE A 104 14.16 8.44 -6.68
N PRO A 105 15.13 7.50 -6.71
CA PRO A 105 15.58 6.79 -5.53
C PRO A 105 16.00 7.76 -4.41
N THR A 106 15.47 7.56 -3.20
CA THR A 106 15.70 8.40 -2.01
C THR A 106 17.14 8.36 -1.47
N GLU A 107 18.04 7.64 -2.13
CA GLU A 107 19.43 7.45 -1.73
C GLU A 107 20.29 8.72 -1.86
N ASN A 108 19.80 9.76 -2.55
CA ASN A 108 20.41 11.11 -2.54
C ASN A 108 19.46 12.16 -1.94
N HIS A 109 19.51 12.28 -0.61
CA HIS A 109 18.68 13.18 0.19
C HIS A 109 18.79 14.68 -0.18
N GLU A 110 19.94 15.11 -0.75
CA GLU A 110 20.12 16.49 -1.24
C GLU A 110 19.37 16.76 -2.55
N VAL A 111 19.26 15.75 -3.42
CA VAL A 111 18.56 15.83 -4.70
C VAL A 111 17.05 15.85 -4.47
N PHE A 112 16.54 15.06 -3.52
CA PHE A 112 15.12 15.05 -3.17
C PHE A 112 14.59 16.43 -2.71
N ARG A 113 15.41 17.21 -2.00
CA ARG A 113 15.03 18.55 -1.51
C ARG A 113 14.90 19.60 -2.62
N SER A 114 15.63 19.48 -3.72
CA SER A 114 15.60 20.48 -4.80
C SER A 114 14.40 20.33 -5.75
N TYR A 115 13.71 19.18 -5.72
CA TYR A 115 12.57 18.86 -6.60
C TYR A 115 11.19 19.01 -5.96
N LEU A 116 11.11 19.38 -4.68
CA LEU A 116 9.85 19.71 -4.00
C LEU A 116 9.29 21.05 -4.51
N LYS A 117 8.74 21.03 -5.74
CA LYS A 117 7.83 22.06 -6.23
C LYS A 117 6.42 21.66 -5.86
N ILE A 118 5.95 22.13 -4.71
CA ILE A 118 4.56 21.95 -4.30
C ILE A 118 3.69 22.74 -5.28
N SER A 119 3.02 22.02 -6.18
CA SER A 119 1.98 22.58 -7.03
C SER A 119 0.65 22.24 -6.36
N VAL A 120 -0.03 23.25 -5.81
CA VAL A 120 -1.38 23.08 -5.26
C VAL A 120 -2.33 23.10 -6.45
N VAL A 121 -2.88 21.94 -6.82
CA VAL A 121 -3.89 21.84 -7.87
C VAL A 121 -5.24 21.58 -7.22
N ASN A 122 -6.17 22.50 -7.44
CA ASN A 122 -7.55 22.36 -6.98
C ASN A 122 -8.32 21.67 -8.12
N ILE A 123 -8.40 20.34 -8.09
CA ILE A 123 -9.06 19.55 -9.16
C ILE A 123 -10.49 19.21 -8.70
N PRO A 124 -11.53 19.70 -9.40
CA PRO A 124 -12.89 19.19 -9.22
C PRO A 124 -12.96 17.70 -9.55
N PHE A 125 -13.64 16.92 -8.70
CA PHE A 125 -13.64 15.45 -8.69
C PHE A 125 -13.99 14.80 -10.04
N GLU A 126 -14.84 15.44 -10.86
CA GLU A 126 -15.30 14.89 -12.14
C GLU A 126 -14.21 14.85 -13.22
N GLU A 127 -13.19 15.71 -13.15
CA GLU A 127 -12.10 15.77 -14.13
C GLU A 127 -10.90 14.87 -13.76
N GLY A 128 -10.69 14.60 -12.47
CA GLY A 128 -9.57 13.78 -12.00
C GLY A 128 -9.68 12.30 -12.38
N VAL A 129 -10.90 11.75 -12.46
CA VAL A 129 -11.11 10.34 -12.83
C VAL A 129 -10.83 10.09 -14.32
N ALA A 130 -11.08 11.08 -15.18
CA ALA A 130 -10.82 10.99 -16.62
C ALA A 130 -9.33 11.10 -16.97
N GLN A 131 -8.53 11.79 -16.14
CA GLN A 131 -7.12 12.05 -16.42
C GLN A 131 -6.17 10.94 -15.94
N PHE A 132 -6.61 10.08 -15.01
CA PHE A 132 -5.84 8.96 -14.46
C PHE A 132 -6.52 7.60 -14.74
N GLY A 133 -7.24 7.51 -15.86
CA GLY A 133 -8.05 6.36 -16.25
C GLY A 133 -7.38 5.01 -16.01
N VAL A 134 -8.07 4.17 -15.25
CA VAL A 134 -7.72 2.77 -14.95
C VAL A 134 -8.00 1.85 -16.17
N GLU A 135 -8.39 2.41 -17.31
CA GLU A 135 -8.89 1.63 -18.46
C GLU A 135 -7.80 1.09 -19.40
N ASP A 136 -6.55 1.56 -19.33
CA ASP A 136 -5.50 1.14 -20.28
C ASP A 136 -4.55 0.04 -19.77
N LEU A 137 -4.73 -0.47 -18.53
CA LEU A 137 -3.86 -1.52 -17.97
C LEU A 137 -4.34 -2.97 -18.22
N TYR A 138 -5.45 -3.15 -18.96
CA TYR A 138 -5.98 -4.46 -19.38
C TYR A 138 -6.28 -4.50 -20.88
N ARG A 139 -5.34 -4.04 -21.73
CA ARG A 139 -5.30 -4.49 -23.12
C ARG A 139 -4.21 -5.53 -23.28
N ASP A 140 -4.65 -6.78 -23.36
CA ASP A 140 -3.88 -7.90 -23.88
C ASP A 140 -3.31 -7.53 -25.26
N GLU A 141 -1.99 -7.63 -25.41
CA GLU A 141 -1.25 -8.23 -26.53
C GLU A 141 0.26 -8.24 -26.25
#